data_AF-A0A661PBK4-F1
#
_entry.id   AF-A0A661PBK4-F1
#
_cell.length_a   1.000
_cell.length_b   1.000
_cell.length_c   1.000
_cell.angle_alpha   90.00
_cell.angle_beta   90.00
_cell.angle_gamma   90.00
#
_symmetry.space_group_name_H-M   'P 1'
#
loop_
_entity.id
_entity.type
_entity.pdbx_description
1 polymer ?
#
loop_
_entity_poly.entity_id
_entity_poly.type
_entity_poly.pdbx_seq_one_letter_code
_entity_poly.pdbx_strand_id
1 'polypeptide(L)'
;MTRKRSQHRAGACEPRIDRDVLRNHDDQSLIDRVWERLDGGLSTNAPPHVARTSLWGRGQPAATGYLHRRARWPLVAAAAAAGFAVGVGLSDTLSDSGDQPPPVVMPADDEGAREVFAAGRSQQRYDLPGGGFIELQPGSIVDTVRQGRDGLTLRLVRGEATLTTGTAEAGLRSTRLALLIGGAEITTAAGSMQVRLDGATADLRVLNGSADVTAPDPDKGMKHTILGPNQRATVPVRVVTASVTSPELGPRAPSLIDEPVEEPTEEVPEEAPTTPAWIAACDQDDYKLAVELLNREPSGPAAALANITNPRLLTCVATGHQENKDSSAAKEILARVVTDYAGDNYASLAARDLERIFRREGNKKRAQQYAELLLLLDEGKVLPESEDELCKQIQSEAAAGNAEAVVTLGEKYRSEYPDGECRENVERLISVAEAQRAQAPPADEPDPYAETGDDETGDADDGAAEDESRDTPD
;
A
#
# COMPACT_ATOMS: atom_id res chain seq x y z
N MET A 1 -45.84 53.78 -41.12
CA MET A 1 -44.96 54.08 -39.96
C MET A 1 -44.01 52.91 -39.77
N THR A 2 -42.76 53.11 -40.18
CA THR A 2 -41.69 52.13 -40.31
C THR A 2 -40.92 52.00 -38.99
N ARG A 3 -40.90 50.81 -38.38
CA ARG A 3 -39.99 50.51 -37.25
C ARG A 3 -38.83 49.64 -37.73
N LYS A 4 -37.65 50.26 -37.65
CA LYS A 4 -36.32 49.72 -37.96
C LYS A 4 -35.93 48.61 -36.99
N ARG A 5 -35.31 47.57 -37.54
CA ARG A 5 -34.34 46.68 -36.88
C ARG A 5 -33.10 47.49 -36.45
N SER A 6 -32.52 47.13 -35.32
CA SER A 6 -31.08 47.30 -35.07
C SER A 6 -30.61 46.22 -34.10
N GLN A 7 -29.81 45.30 -34.63
CA GLN A 7 -28.98 44.36 -33.89
C GLN A 7 -27.80 45.10 -33.26
N HIS A 8 -27.40 44.75 -32.04
CA HIS A 8 -26.01 44.77 -31.57
C HIS A 8 -25.89 43.79 -30.38
N ARG A 9 -25.51 42.54 -30.67
CA ARG A 9 -24.92 41.63 -29.68
C ARG A 9 -23.41 41.78 -29.82
N ALA A 10 -22.80 42.52 -28.90
CA ALA A 10 -21.36 42.46 -28.69
C ALA A 10 -21.05 41.11 -28.02
N GLY A 11 -20.32 40.23 -28.70
CA GLY A 11 -19.70 39.08 -28.05
C GLY A 11 -18.58 39.60 -27.17
N ALA A 12 -18.72 39.46 -25.85
CA ALA A 12 -17.65 39.74 -24.91
C ALA A 12 -16.53 38.72 -25.13
N CYS A 13 -15.41 39.16 -25.72
CA CYS A 13 -14.17 38.40 -25.69
C CYS A 13 -13.68 38.36 -24.23
N GLU A 14 -13.65 37.16 -23.67
CA GLU A 14 -13.11 36.90 -22.34
C GLU A 14 -11.59 37.14 -22.36
N PRO A 15 -11.02 37.93 -21.44
CA PRO A 15 -9.59 38.22 -21.45
C PRO A 15 -8.79 36.94 -21.16
N ARG A 16 -7.86 36.63 -22.06
CA ARG A 16 -6.86 35.57 -21.84
C ARG A 16 -5.94 35.99 -20.69
N ILE A 17 -5.84 35.15 -19.67
CA ILE A 17 -4.91 35.36 -18.55
C ILE A 17 -3.50 35.09 -19.05
N ASP A 18 -2.61 36.05 -18.85
CA ASP A 18 -1.21 35.95 -19.25
C ASP A 18 -0.46 34.95 -18.35
N ARG A 19 0.45 34.17 -18.94
CA ARG A 19 1.09 33.03 -18.27
C ARG A 19 2.00 33.47 -17.13
N ASP A 20 2.53 34.69 -17.20
CA ASP A 20 3.39 35.27 -16.17
C ASP A 20 2.60 35.67 -14.90
N VAL A 21 1.28 35.90 -15.02
CA VAL A 21 0.39 36.17 -13.88
C VAL A 21 0.18 34.92 -13.02
N LEU A 22 0.30 33.72 -13.60
CA LEU A 22 0.16 32.45 -12.87
C LEU A 22 1.39 32.06 -12.04
N ARG A 23 2.50 32.81 -12.16
CA ARG A 23 3.73 32.56 -11.39
C ARG A 23 3.88 33.44 -10.14
N ASN A 24 3.05 34.45 -9.99
CA ASN A 24 3.08 35.31 -8.80
C ASN A 24 2.07 34.79 -7.77
N HIS A 25 2.59 34.22 -6.68
CA HIS A 25 1.77 33.62 -5.61
C HIS A 25 1.41 34.60 -4.50
N ASP A 26 1.83 35.87 -4.59
CA ASP A 26 1.70 36.84 -3.51
C ASP A 26 0.31 37.53 -3.44
N ASP A 27 -0.59 37.28 -4.41
CA ASP A 27 -1.94 37.86 -4.43
C ASP A 27 -3.03 36.79 -4.24
N GLN A 28 -3.48 36.67 -2.98
CA GLN A 28 -4.53 35.74 -2.55
C GLN A 28 -5.84 35.91 -3.36
N SER A 29 -6.16 37.13 -3.79
CA SER A 29 -7.42 37.42 -4.50
C SER A 29 -7.45 36.90 -5.94
N LEU A 30 -6.28 36.61 -6.51
CA LEU A 30 -6.13 35.96 -7.80
C LEU A 30 -6.23 34.45 -7.68
N ILE A 31 -5.67 33.89 -6.62
CA ILE A 31 -5.78 32.46 -6.29
C ILE A 31 -7.26 32.10 -6.08
N ASP A 32 -7.99 32.88 -5.28
CA ASP A 32 -9.41 32.65 -5.01
C ASP A 32 -10.25 32.71 -6.29
N ARG A 33 -9.97 33.65 -7.21
CA ARG A 33 -10.66 33.74 -8.50
C ARG A 33 -10.37 32.58 -9.45
N VAL A 34 -9.17 32.01 -9.39
CA VAL A 34 -8.82 30.82 -10.18
C VAL A 34 -9.57 29.60 -9.64
N TRP A 35 -9.66 29.46 -8.31
CA TRP A 35 -10.42 28.37 -7.67
C TRP A 35 -11.92 28.49 -7.90
N GLU A 36 -12.49 29.68 -7.76
CA GLU A 36 -13.93 29.91 -7.99
C GLU A 36 -14.33 29.61 -9.45
N ARG A 37 -13.43 29.83 -10.41
CA ARG A 37 -13.66 29.51 -11.82
C ARG A 37 -13.52 28.01 -12.11
N LEU A 38 -12.60 27.31 -11.44
CA LEU A 38 -12.45 25.85 -11.55
C LEU A 38 -13.70 25.14 -11.00
N ASP A 39 -14.21 25.57 -9.85
CA ASP A 39 -15.45 25.02 -9.27
C ASP A 39 -16.69 25.29 -10.14
N GLY A 40 -16.77 26.49 -10.74
CA GLY A 40 -17.83 26.82 -11.69
C GLY A 40 -17.78 26.02 -12.99
N GLY A 41 -16.57 25.68 -13.47
CA GLY A 41 -16.35 24.91 -14.70
C GLY A 41 -16.65 23.41 -14.55
N LEU A 42 -16.43 22.85 -13.36
CA LEU A 42 -16.70 21.43 -13.08
C LEU A 42 -18.21 21.13 -12.97
N SER A 43 -19.03 22.13 -12.65
CA SER A 43 -20.48 21.97 -12.47
C SER A 43 -21.31 22.03 -13.75
N THR A 44 -20.72 22.37 -14.91
CA THR A 44 -21.47 22.62 -16.16
C THR A 44 -21.39 21.50 -17.20
N ASN A 45 -20.66 20.42 -16.95
CA ASN A 45 -20.61 19.25 -17.84
C ASN A 45 -21.45 18.07 -17.32
N ALA A 46 -22.74 18.30 -17.11
CA ALA A 46 -23.72 17.21 -17.01
C ALA A 46 -24.36 16.99 -18.40
N PRO A 47 -24.29 15.79 -18.99
CA PRO A 47 -24.95 15.52 -20.28
C PRO A 47 -26.48 15.66 -20.13
N PRO A 48 -27.19 16.15 -21.16
CA PRO A 48 -28.64 16.36 -21.07
C PRO A 48 -29.38 15.03 -20.89
N HIS A 49 -30.21 14.99 -19.85
CA HIS A 49 -31.13 13.90 -19.54
C HIS A 49 -32.00 13.51 -20.75
N VAL A 50 -31.90 12.26 -21.18
CA VAL A 50 -32.92 11.63 -22.03
C VAL A 50 -34.11 11.31 -21.13
N ALA A 51 -35.17 12.10 -21.27
CA ALA A 51 -36.47 11.79 -20.71
C ALA A 51 -36.96 10.44 -21.26
N ARG A 52 -37.20 9.46 -20.38
CA ARG A 52 -37.92 8.24 -20.75
C ARG A 52 -38.99 7.93 -19.71
N THR A 53 -40.21 8.30 -20.10
CA THR A 53 -41.46 7.75 -19.63
C THR A 53 -41.55 6.26 -19.96
N SER A 54 -41.89 5.42 -18.98
CA SER A 54 -42.81 4.29 -19.23
C SER A 54 -43.31 3.69 -17.91
N LEU A 55 -44.63 3.73 -17.82
CA LEU A 55 -45.52 3.11 -16.86
C LEU A 55 -45.87 1.70 -17.40
N TRP A 56 -46.01 0.70 -16.51
CA TRP A 56 -46.57 -0.66 -16.69
C TRP A 56 -45.70 -1.82 -17.23
N GLY A 57 -45.69 -2.94 -16.49
CA GLY A 57 -46.14 -4.23 -17.02
C GLY A 57 -45.20 -5.44 -17.00
N ARG A 58 -45.52 -6.40 -16.12
CA ARG A 58 -45.30 -7.87 -16.14
C ARG A 58 -44.56 -8.53 -17.33
N GLY A 59 -43.74 -9.54 -17.00
CA GLY A 59 -43.65 -10.81 -17.76
C GLY A 59 -42.25 -11.23 -18.26
N GLN A 60 -41.75 -12.36 -17.75
CA GLN A 60 -40.61 -13.20 -18.21
C GLN A 60 -40.72 -13.66 -19.70
N PRO A 61 -39.81 -14.50 -20.29
CA PRO A 61 -38.43 -14.94 -19.96
C PRO A 61 -37.43 -14.88 -21.17
N ALA A 62 -36.18 -15.28 -20.89
CA ALA A 62 -35.10 -15.85 -21.74
C ALA A 62 -35.13 -15.78 -23.29
N ALA A 63 -34.05 -15.26 -23.89
CA ALA A 63 -33.41 -15.82 -25.10
C ALA A 63 -32.01 -15.20 -25.38
N THR A 64 -31.05 -16.10 -25.49
CA THR A 64 -29.83 -16.14 -26.32
C THR A 64 -29.49 -15.03 -27.34
N GLY A 65 -28.20 -14.68 -27.38
CA GLY A 65 -27.41 -14.69 -28.63
C GLY A 65 -26.83 -13.36 -29.16
N TYR A 66 -25.53 -13.42 -29.52
CA TYR A 66 -24.83 -12.62 -30.56
C TYR A 66 -24.56 -11.13 -30.22
N LEU A 67 -23.40 -10.49 -30.43
CA LEU A 67 -22.18 -10.73 -31.23
C LEU A 67 -21.00 -9.92 -30.66
N HIS A 68 -19.79 -10.47 -30.85
CA HIS A 68 -18.52 -9.77 -30.80
C HIS A 68 -18.51 -8.41 -31.53
N ARG A 69 -18.04 -7.36 -30.86
CA ARG A 69 -17.51 -6.16 -31.54
C ARG A 69 -16.08 -5.88 -31.11
N ARG A 70 -15.16 -6.30 -31.98
CA ARG A 70 -13.77 -5.86 -32.03
C ARG A 70 -13.74 -4.36 -32.39
N ALA A 71 -13.21 -3.52 -31.51
CA ALA A 71 -12.86 -2.13 -31.84
C ALA A 71 -11.32 -2.01 -31.86
N ARG A 72 -10.79 -1.99 -33.08
CA ARG A 72 -9.40 -1.68 -33.40
C ARG A 72 -9.16 -0.18 -33.20
N TRP A 73 -8.17 0.19 -32.41
CA TRP A 73 -7.62 1.55 -32.39
C TRP A 73 -6.26 1.54 -33.09
N PRO A 74 -6.04 2.40 -34.10
CA PRO A 74 -4.79 2.44 -34.84
C PRO A 74 -3.71 3.24 -34.09
N LEU A 75 -2.48 2.74 -34.20
CA LEU A 75 -1.22 3.41 -33.90
C LEU A 75 -1.10 4.72 -34.70
N VAL A 76 -0.73 5.80 -34.02
CA VAL A 76 -0.14 6.99 -34.66
C VAL A 76 1.21 7.24 -33.99
N ALA A 77 2.26 6.84 -34.71
CA ALA A 77 3.63 7.28 -34.49
C ALA A 77 3.90 8.47 -35.42
N ALA A 78 4.41 9.58 -34.89
CA ALA A 78 5.08 10.59 -35.71
C ALA A 78 6.14 11.34 -34.89
N ALA A 79 7.35 11.25 -35.44
CA ALA A 79 8.60 11.86 -35.05
C ALA A 79 8.56 13.37 -34.75
N ALA A 80 9.38 13.78 -33.78
CA ALA A 80 10.10 15.05 -33.86
C ALA A 80 11.48 14.90 -33.19
N ALA A 81 12.50 14.71 -34.01
CA ALA A 81 13.90 14.82 -33.66
C ALA A 81 14.38 16.24 -33.96
N ALA A 82 14.83 16.94 -32.93
CA ALA A 82 15.70 18.12 -32.98
C ALA A 82 16.38 18.17 -31.60
N GLY A 83 17.70 18.06 -31.44
CA GLY A 83 18.74 18.70 -32.21
C GLY A 83 19.32 19.84 -31.36
N PHE A 84 20.09 19.52 -30.32
CA PHE A 84 20.98 20.48 -29.66
C PHE A 84 22.30 19.80 -29.32
N ALA A 85 23.33 20.25 -30.03
CA ALA A 85 24.73 20.08 -29.71
C ALA A 85 25.29 21.43 -29.22
N VAL A 86 26.47 21.36 -28.60
CA VAL A 86 27.42 22.44 -28.30
C VAL A 86 27.33 23.05 -26.89
N GLY A 87 28.41 22.83 -26.14
CA GLY A 87 28.73 23.51 -24.89
C GLY A 87 29.98 22.99 -24.20
N VAL A 88 31.09 22.81 -24.92
CA VAL A 88 32.43 22.61 -24.32
C VAL A 88 32.98 23.99 -23.95
N GLY A 89 33.13 24.26 -22.65
CA GLY A 89 33.81 25.44 -22.12
C GLY A 89 35.14 25.02 -21.51
N LEU A 90 36.23 25.51 -22.11
CA LEU A 90 37.60 25.32 -21.68
C LEU A 90 37.91 26.11 -20.40
N SER A 91 38.71 25.47 -19.54
CA SER A 91 39.49 26.05 -18.46
C SER A 91 40.51 27.09 -18.96
N ASP A 92 40.71 28.16 -18.19
CA ASP A 92 42.02 28.62 -17.69
C ASP A 92 41.89 30.04 -17.16
N THR A 93 42.14 30.23 -15.86
CA THR A 93 42.92 31.39 -15.39
C THR A 93 43.66 31.03 -14.10
N LEU A 94 44.96 31.28 -14.17
CA LEU A 94 45.98 31.19 -13.13
C LEU A 94 45.66 32.06 -11.90
N SER A 95 45.99 31.54 -10.72
CA SER A 95 46.45 32.36 -9.58
C SER A 95 47.51 31.58 -8.83
N ASP A 96 48.73 32.06 -9.02
CA ASP A 96 49.95 31.71 -8.33
C ASP A 96 50.10 32.64 -7.11
N SER A 97 50.27 32.09 -5.91
CA SER A 97 51.10 32.61 -4.81
C SER A 97 50.84 31.86 -3.50
N GLY A 98 51.89 31.25 -2.94
CA GLY A 98 52.00 31.05 -1.49
C GLY A 98 52.59 29.71 -1.06
N ASP A 99 53.92 29.67 -0.93
CA ASP A 99 54.68 28.60 -0.27
C ASP A 99 54.09 28.26 1.11
N GLN A 100 53.45 27.09 1.20
CA GLN A 100 53.08 26.43 2.44
C GLN A 100 53.54 24.96 2.32
N PRO A 101 54.29 24.40 3.29
CA PRO A 101 54.72 23.01 3.21
C PRO A 101 53.48 22.11 3.09
N PRO A 102 53.48 21.11 2.18
CA PRO A 102 52.28 20.35 1.88
C PRO A 102 51.81 19.63 3.16
N PRO A 103 50.54 19.75 3.57
CA PRO A 103 49.99 18.76 4.47
C PRO A 103 50.15 17.40 3.79
N VAL A 104 50.49 16.37 4.58
CA VAL A 104 50.30 15.00 4.13
C VAL A 104 48.81 14.84 3.85
N VAL A 105 48.41 15.04 2.60
CA VAL A 105 47.09 14.72 2.10
C VAL A 105 47.04 13.20 2.11
N MET A 106 46.47 12.63 3.18
CA MET A 106 45.86 11.32 3.07
C MET A 106 44.92 11.37 1.86
N PRO A 107 44.92 10.36 0.97
CA PRO A 107 44.01 10.38 -0.17
C PRO A 107 42.61 10.64 0.38
N ALA A 108 42.01 11.75 -0.06
CA ALA A 108 40.59 11.97 0.18
C ALA A 108 39.91 10.72 -0.36
N ASP A 109 39.20 9.99 0.52
CA ASP A 109 38.32 8.93 0.08
C ASP A 109 37.47 9.53 -1.04
N ASP A 110 37.54 8.93 -2.23
CA ASP A 110 36.69 9.26 -3.37
C ASP A 110 35.23 9.06 -2.91
N GLU A 111 34.65 10.07 -2.27
CA GLU A 111 33.21 10.18 -2.02
C GLU A 111 32.56 10.36 -3.39
N GLY A 112 32.34 9.23 -4.07
CA GLY A 112 31.53 9.17 -5.27
C GLY A 112 30.22 9.93 -5.04
N ALA A 113 29.74 10.60 -6.09
CA ALA A 113 28.54 11.42 -6.03
C ALA A 113 27.40 10.67 -5.31
N ARG A 114 26.99 11.19 -4.15
CA ARG A 114 25.87 10.63 -3.39
C ARG A 114 24.59 10.85 -4.18
N GLU A 115 24.06 9.79 -4.77
CA GLU A 115 22.78 9.80 -5.46
C GLU A 115 21.66 9.43 -4.47
N VAL A 116 20.56 10.18 -4.51
CA VAL A 116 19.38 9.98 -3.65
C VAL A 116 18.19 9.62 -4.54
N PHE A 117 17.58 8.47 -4.28
CA PHE A 117 16.37 8.00 -4.94
C PHE A 117 15.16 8.28 -4.06
N ALA A 118 14.13 8.93 -4.60
CA ALA A 118 12.91 9.25 -3.86
C ALA A 118 11.66 8.99 -4.70
N ALA A 119 10.64 8.37 -4.11
CA ALA A 119 9.39 8.06 -4.83
C ALA A 119 8.43 9.26 -4.93
N GLY A 120 8.48 10.19 -3.97
CA GLY A 120 7.50 11.27 -3.87
C GLY A 120 6.11 10.71 -3.53
N ARG A 121 5.09 11.02 -4.35
CA ARG A 121 3.69 10.63 -4.13
C ARG A 121 3.24 9.38 -4.89
N SER A 122 4.07 8.88 -5.79
CA SER A 122 3.76 7.74 -6.66
C SER A 122 4.86 6.72 -6.53
N GLN A 123 4.56 5.45 -6.81
CA GLN A 123 5.59 4.44 -6.92
C GLN A 123 6.60 4.82 -8.03
N GLN A 124 7.89 4.62 -7.78
CA GLN A 124 8.96 4.92 -8.73
C GLN A 124 9.92 3.74 -8.84
N ARG A 125 10.43 3.50 -10.05
CA ARG A 125 11.38 2.43 -10.32
C ARG A 125 12.68 3.01 -10.84
N TYR A 126 13.79 2.59 -10.25
CA TYR A 126 15.14 3.02 -10.60
C TYR A 126 15.99 1.82 -10.97
N ASP A 127 16.55 1.82 -12.17
CA ASP A 127 17.48 0.77 -12.59
C ASP A 127 18.83 0.95 -11.89
N LEU A 128 19.45 -0.16 -11.49
CA LEU A 128 20.67 -0.13 -10.69
C LEU A 128 21.92 -0.47 -11.52
N PRO A 129 23.07 0.14 -11.20
CA PRO A 129 24.33 -0.19 -11.85
C PRO A 129 24.72 -1.66 -11.63
N GLY A 130 24.91 -2.36 -12.74
CA GLY A 130 25.22 -3.80 -12.76
C GLY A 130 24.00 -4.72 -12.78
N GLY A 131 22.82 -4.16 -13.00
CA GLY A 131 21.60 -4.89 -13.30
C GLY A 131 20.64 -4.94 -12.12
N GLY A 132 19.39 -5.31 -12.42
CA GLY A 132 18.29 -5.21 -11.47
C GLY A 132 17.74 -3.79 -11.34
N PHE A 133 16.82 -3.62 -10.41
CA PHE A 133 16.14 -2.37 -10.15
C PHE A 133 15.69 -2.29 -8.69
N ILE A 134 15.49 -1.08 -8.21
CA ILE A 134 14.80 -0.79 -6.96
C ILE A 134 13.48 -0.10 -7.25
N GLU A 135 12.42 -0.59 -6.63
CA GLU A 135 11.07 -0.05 -6.74
C GLU A 135 10.68 0.54 -5.38
N LEU A 136 10.51 1.86 -5.35
CA LEU A 136 10.23 2.62 -4.15
C LEU A 136 8.73 2.91 -4.07
N GLN A 137 8.11 2.55 -2.95
CA GLN A 137 6.71 2.92 -2.66
C GLN A 137 6.58 4.42 -2.38
N PRO A 138 5.38 5.03 -2.55
CA PRO A 138 5.15 6.43 -2.19
C PRO A 138 5.70 6.80 -0.82
N GLY A 139 6.39 7.94 -0.72
CA GLY A 139 7.00 8.43 0.52
C GLY A 139 8.36 7.81 0.88
N SER A 140 8.89 6.90 0.06
CA SER A 140 10.15 6.22 0.33
C SER A 140 11.36 6.97 -0.20
N ILE A 141 12.48 6.88 0.53
CA ILE A 141 13.75 7.55 0.24
C ILE A 141 14.90 6.57 0.47
N VAL A 142 15.78 6.44 -0.52
CA VAL A 142 16.99 5.61 -0.48
C VAL A 142 18.20 6.44 -0.88
N ASP A 143 19.24 6.40 -0.05
CA ASP A 143 20.52 7.05 -0.34
C ASP A 143 21.54 6.05 -0.88
N THR A 144 22.40 6.48 -1.79
CA THR A 144 23.58 5.71 -2.19
C THR A 144 24.74 6.05 -1.25
N VAL A 145 25.20 5.06 -0.48
CA VAL A 145 26.32 5.22 0.46
C VAL A 145 27.66 5.00 -0.24
N ARG A 146 27.72 3.96 -1.09
CA ARG A 146 28.94 3.62 -1.82
C ARG A 146 28.58 3.03 -3.17
N GLN A 147 29.20 3.59 -4.22
CA GLN A 147 29.14 3.06 -5.57
C GLN A 147 30.58 2.81 -6.03
N GLY A 148 30.94 1.54 -6.24
CA GLY A 148 32.30 1.17 -6.64
C GLY A 148 32.31 0.00 -7.60
N ARG A 149 33.51 -0.40 -8.03
CA ARG A 149 33.69 -1.60 -8.88
C ARG A 149 33.27 -2.89 -8.18
N ASP A 150 33.32 -2.89 -6.85
CA ASP A 150 33.10 -4.07 -6.02
C ASP A 150 31.62 -4.26 -5.62
N GLY A 151 30.77 -3.25 -5.84
CA GLY A 151 29.36 -3.32 -5.46
C GLY A 151 28.66 -1.97 -5.32
N LEU A 152 27.37 -2.06 -5.05
CA LEU A 152 26.49 -0.93 -4.74
C LEU A 152 25.94 -1.10 -3.33
N THR A 153 26.15 -0.10 -2.49
CA THR A 153 25.60 -0.05 -1.13
C THR A 153 24.56 1.06 -1.06
N LEU A 154 23.29 0.65 -0.91
CA LEU A 154 22.15 1.52 -0.73
C LEU A 154 21.80 1.62 0.76
N ARG A 155 21.17 2.71 1.18
CA ARG A 155 20.65 2.89 2.53
C ARG A 155 19.19 3.31 2.48
N LEU A 156 18.31 2.50 3.04
CA LEU A 156 16.90 2.86 3.16
C LEU A 156 16.75 3.85 4.32
N VAL A 157 16.41 5.09 3.99
CA VAL A 157 16.21 6.16 4.98
C VAL A 157 14.78 6.17 5.49
N ARG A 158 13.81 5.92 4.61
CA ARG A 158 12.38 5.94 4.93
C ARG A 158 11.57 5.09 3.96
N GLY A 159 10.48 4.52 4.45
CA GLY A 159 9.40 3.95 3.64
C GLY A 159 9.64 2.48 3.30
N GLU A 160 9.20 2.08 2.11
CA GLU A 160 9.23 0.71 1.63
C GLU A 160 9.89 0.64 0.24
N ALA A 161 10.80 -0.32 0.10
CA ALA A 161 11.50 -0.59 -1.13
C ALA A 161 11.46 -2.08 -1.47
N THR A 162 11.17 -2.38 -2.73
CA THR A 162 11.40 -3.70 -3.31
C THR A 162 12.66 -3.65 -4.15
N LEU A 163 13.62 -4.48 -3.81
CA LEU A 163 14.91 -4.58 -4.47
C LEU A 163 14.94 -5.89 -5.26
N THR A 164 15.10 -5.80 -6.57
CA THR A 164 15.26 -6.96 -7.45
C THR A 164 16.65 -6.92 -8.07
N THR A 165 17.46 -7.91 -7.76
CA THR A 165 18.76 -8.14 -8.40
C THR A 165 18.57 -9.04 -9.61
N GLY A 166 19.16 -8.65 -10.74
CA GLY A 166 19.11 -9.46 -11.95
C GLY A 166 19.82 -10.81 -11.72
N THR A 167 19.24 -11.89 -12.24
CA THR A 167 19.97 -13.14 -12.39
C THR A 167 21.14 -12.90 -13.34
N ALA A 168 22.30 -13.49 -13.05
CA ALA A 168 23.52 -13.33 -13.85
C ALA A 168 23.45 -14.02 -15.24
N GLU A 169 22.31 -13.92 -15.93
CA GLU A 169 22.02 -14.62 -17.18
C GLU A 169 22.81 -14.09 -18.39
N ALA A 170 23.59 -13.01 -18.23
CA ALA A 170 24.33 -12.40 -19.34
C ALA A 170 25.87 -12.43 -19.18
N GLY A 171 26.42 -13.24 -18.26
CA GLY A 171 27.89 -13.32 -18.06
C GLY A 171 28.53 -12.04 -17.51
N LEU A 172 27.72 -11.02 -17.21
CA LEU A 172 28.11 -9.86 -16.42
C LEU A 172 28.15 -10.31 -14.95
N ARG A 173 29.30 -10.12 -14.31
CA ARG A 173 29.44 -10.38 -12.87
C ARG A 173 28.40 -9.54 -12.14
N SER A 174 27.48 -10.18 -11.42
CA SER A 174 26.54 -9.44 -10.58
C SER A 174 27.35 -8.63 -9.56
N THR A 175 27.23 -7.31 -9.62
CA THR A 175 27.80 -6.45 -8.59
C THR A 175 27.12 -6.79 -7.28
N ARG A 176 27.91 -6.99 -6.23
CA ARG A 176 27.37 -7.28 -4.91
C ARG A 176 26.51 -6.08 -4.50
N LEU A 177 25.25 -6.35 -4.17
CA LEU A 177 24.33 -5.32 -3.75
C LEU A 177 24.05 -5.48 -2.25
N ALA A 178 24.30 -4.41 -1.51
CA ALA A 178 24.08 -4.31 -0.08
C ALA A 178 23.05 -3.22 0.22
N LEU A 179 22.12 -3.50 1.11
CA LEU A 179 21.14 -2.55 1.61
C LEU A 179 21.36 -2.36 3.12
N LEU A 180 21.64 -1.13 3.53
CA LEU A 180 21.86 -0.72 4.91
C LEU A 180 20.58 -0.14 5.51
N ILE A 181 20.19 -0.64 6.68
CA ILE A 181 18.96 -0.24 7.37
C ILE A 181 19.20 -0.24 8.87
N GLY A 182 19.22 0.93 9.50
CA GLY A 182 19.31 1.02 10.96
C GLY A 182 20.53 0.35 11.60
N GLY A 183 21.64 0.24 10.86
CA GLY A 183 22.84 -0.48 11.26
C GLY A 183 22.88 -1.96 10.85
N ALA A 184 21.80 -2.51 10.31
CA ALA A 184 21.80 -3.81 9.67
C ALA A 184 22.29 -3.71 8.22
N GLU A 185 23.11 -4.68 7.80
CA GLU A 185 23.55 -4.86 6.43
C GLU A 185 22.87 -6.09 5.85
N ILE A 186 22.19 -5.91 4.73
CA ILE A 186 21.49 -6.97 4.02
C ILE A 186 22.13 -7.13 2.66
N THR A 187 22.70 -8.29 2.38
CA THR A 187 23.29 -8.60 1.08
C THR A 187 22.46 -9.65 0.37
N THR A 188 22.19 -9.43 -0.92
CA THR A 188 21.48 -10.39 -1.76
C THR A 188 22.31 -10.70 -3.01
N ALA A 189 22.46 -11.98 -3.32
CA ALA A 189 23.29 -12.43 -4.45
C ALA A 189 22.50 -12.48 -5.77
N ALA A 190 21.24 -12.92 -5.69
CA ALA A 190 20.27 -12.94 -6.78
C ALA A 190 18.86 -13.09 -6.19
N GLY A 191 17.88 -12.41 -6.79
CA GLY A 191 16.49 -12.48 -6.39
C GLY A 191 15.90 -11.13 -5.99
N SER A 192 14.78 -11.18 -5.27
CA SER A 192 13.92 -10.05 -4.98
C SER A 192 13.57 -10.06 -3.50
N MET A 193 13.75 -8.92 -2.86
CA MET A 193 13.44 -8.72 -1.45
C MET A 193 12.64 -7.43 -1.28
N GLN A 194 11.67 -7.46 -0.38
CA GLN A 194 10.87 -6.32 0.02
C GLN A 194 11.32 -5.91 1.42
N VAL A 195 11.52 -4.62 1.63
CA VAL A 195 11.88 -4.07 2.92
C VAL A 195 11.00 -2.89 3.26
N ARG A 196 10.43 -2.91 4.45
CA ARG A 196 9.62 -1.83 5.01
C ARG A 196 10.24 -1.33 6.31
N LEU A 197 10.58 -0.05 6.34
CA LEU A 197 11.07 0.62 7.54
C LEU A 197 9.88 1.22 8.31
N ASP A 198 9.63 0.73 9.52
CA ASP A 198 8.54 1.16 10.40
C ASP A 198 9.11 1.69 11.72
N GLY A 199 9.51 2.96 11.71
CA GLY A 199 10.09 3.63 12.88
C GLY A 199 11.37 2.96 13.39
N ALA A 200 11.26 2.20 14.47
CA ALA A 200 12.37 1.55 15.16
C ALA A 200 12.65 0.11 14.69
N THR A 201 11.87 -0.41 13.74
CA THR A 201 12.08 -1.75 13.19
C THR A 201 12.03 -1.74 11.67
N ALA A 202 12.68 -2.72 11.07
CA ALA A 202 12.62 -2.98 9.64
C ALA A 202 12.10 -4.40 9.40
N ASP A 203 11.00 -4.50 8.66
CA ASP A 203 10.43 -5.77 8.22
C ASP A 203 11.06 -6.16 6.88
N LEU A 204 11.71 -7.32 6.86
CA LEU A 204 12.34 -7.92 5.70
C LEU A 204 11.50 -9.09 5.21
N ARG A 205 11.23 -9.14 3.90
CA ARG A 205 10.61 -10.29 3.25
C ARG A 205 11.38 -10.65 1.98
N VAL A 206 11.90 -11.86 1.92
CA VAL A 206 12.53 -12.37 0.69
C VAL A 206 11.43 -12.95 -0.19
N LEU A 207 11.18 -12.36 -1.36
CA LEU A 207 10.17 -12.83 -2.31
C LEU A 207 10.70 -14.03 -3.10
N ASN A 208 11.94 -13.95 -3.57
CA ASN A 208 12.65 -15.05 -4.21
C ASN A 208 14.17 -14.91 -3.98
N GLY A 209 14.91 -16.01 -4.17
CA GLY A 209 16.34 -16.05 -3.90
C GLY A 209 16.66 -16.20 -2.41
N SER A 210 17.78 -15.62 -1.98
CA SER A 210 18.22 -15.62 -0.59
C SER A 210 18.84 -14.28 -0.21
N ALA A 211 18.67 -13.89 1.05
CA ALA A 211 19.30 -12.70 1.63
C ALA A 211 20.13 -13.08 2.86
N ASP A 212 21.33 -12.55 2.93
CA ASP A 212 22.19 -12.63 4.10
C ASP A 212 22.03 -11.33 4.89
N VAL A 213 21.53 -11.45 6.13
CA VAL A 213 21.21 -10.33 7.01
C VAL A 213 22.18 -10.35 8.19
N THR A 214 22.98 -9.29 8.31
CA THR A 214 23.82 -9.03 9.49
C THR A 214 23.23 -7.84 10.24
N ALA A 215 22.68 -8.07 11.42
CA ALA A 215 21.97 -7.05 12.18
C ALA A 215 22.49 -6.93 13.62
N PRO A 216 22.41 -5.74 14.23
CA PRO A 216 22.68 -5.59 15.65
C PRO A 216 21.59 -6.27 16.50
N ASP A 217 22.00 -7.16 17.37
CA ASP A 217 21.21 -7.80 18.42
C ASP A 217 21.58 -7.13 19.76
N PRO A 218 20.60 -6.62 20.52
CA PRO A 218 20.88 -5.87 21.75
C PRO A 218 21.64 -6.69 22.79
N ASP A 219 21.48 -8.01 22.80
CA ASP A 219 22.06 -8.88 23.83
C ASP A 219 23.36 -9.56 23.38
N LYS A 220 23.53 -9.75 22.06
CA LYS A 220 24.56 -10.65 21.51
C LYS A 220 25.50 -10.01 20.49
N GLY A 221 25.42 -8.69 20.29
CA GLY A 221 26.24 -8.00 19.30
C GLY A 221 25.71 -8.23 17.89
N MET A 222 26.56 -8.47 16.89
CA MET A 222 26.09 -8.67 15.52
C MET A 222 25.55 -10.10 15.33
N LYS A 223 24.28 -10.22 14.96
CA LYS A 223 23.64 -11.49 14.60
C LYS A 223 23.57 -11.64 13.08
N HIS A 224 24.14 -12.75 12.61
CA HIS A 224 24.09 -13.17 11.21
C HIS A 224 22.89 -14.12 11.01
N THR A 225 22.08 -13.88 9.99
CA THR A 225 20.89 -14.68 9.68
C THR A 225 20.72 -14.78 8.16
N ILE A 226 20.59 -16.00 7.66
CA ILE A 226 20.32 -16.25 6.23
C ILE A 226 18.82 -16.49 6.05
N LEU A 227 18.20 -15.69 5.19
CA LEU A 227 16.79 -15.79 4.82
C LEU A 227 16.63 -16.45 3.45
N GLY A 228 15.82 -17.50 3.40
CA GLY A 228 15.39 -18.17 2.17
C GLY A 228 14.14 -17.54 1.55
N PRO A 229 13.65 -18.09 0.42
CA PRO A 229 12.47 -17.57 -0.26
C PRO A 229 11.23 -17.66 0.62
N ASN A 230 10.38 -16.63 0.56
CA ASN A 230 9.18 -16.40 1.37
C ASN A 230 9.41 -16.28 2.89
N GLN A 231 10.65 -16.24 3.36
CA GLN A 231 10.93 -16.00 4.77
C GLN A 231 10.84 -14.51 5.11
N ARG A 232 10.51 -14.24 6.37
CA ARG A 232 10.41 -12.90 6.94
C ARG A 232 11.32 -12.78 8.17
N ALA A 233 11.86 -11.59 8.38
CA ALA A 233 12.56 -11.24 9.60
C ALA A 233 12.27 -9.79 9.96
N THR A 234 12.18 -9.50 11.25
CA THR A 234 12.10 -8.13 11.76
C THR A 234 13.43 -7.80 12.41
N VAL A 235 14.00 -6.66 12.03
CA VAL A 235 15.33 -6.22 12.46
C VAL A 235 15.20 -4.91 13.23
N PRO A 236 15.77 -4.79 14.43
CA PRO A 236 15.77 -3.52 15.15
C PRO A 236 16.64 -2.49 14.42
N VAL A 237 16.14 -1.27 14.30
CA VAL A 237 16.79 -0.14 13.64
C VAL A 237 17.27 0.80 14.73
N ARG A 238 18.59 0.86 14.92
CA ARG A 238 19.17 1.93 15.74
C ARG A 238 19.29 3.17 14.87
N VAL A 239 18.49 4.18 15.16
CA VAL A 239 18.71 5.51 14.60
C VAL A 239 20.00 6.02 15.22
N VAL A 240 21.09 5.94 14.46
CA VAL A 240 22.34 6.61 14.85
C VAL A 240 22.11 8.09 14.61
N THR A 241 21.53 8.77 15.59
CA THR A 241 21.63 10.21 15.71
C THR A 241 23.10 10.51 15.96
N ALA A 242 23.85 10.71 14.87
CA ALA A 242 25.16 11.34 14.98
C ALA A 242 24.91 12.74 15.55
N SER A 243 25.11 12.89 16.86
CA SER A 243 25.15 14.19 17.52
C SER A 243 26.25 14.98 16.83
N VAL A 244 25.87 15.84 15.88
CA VAL A 244 26.77 16.80 15.25
C VAL A 244 27.10 17.81 16.34
N THR A 245 28.14 17.54 17.11
CA THR A 245 28.81 18.57 17.90
C THR A 245 29.37 19.56 16.90
N SER A 246 28.73 20.73 16.80
CA SER A 246 29.25 21.88 16.08
C SER A 246 30.72 22.08 16.45
N PRO A 247 31.66 22.16 15.50
CA PRO A 247 33.02 22.54 15.81
C PRO A 247 33.00 24.00 16.29
N GLU A 248 33.08 24.18 17.59
CA GLU A 248 33.14 25.48 18.23
C GLU A 248 34.45 26.16 17.79
N LEU A 249 34.31 27.22 17.00
CA LEU A 249 35.39 28.12 16.63
C LEU A 249 36.01 28.71 17.90
N GLY A 250 37.25 28.29 18.22
CA GLY A 250 38.15 29.10 19.04
C GLY A 250 38.45 30.45 18.35
N PRO A 251 38.90 31.49 19.08
CA PRO A 251 40.02 31.35 20.01
C PRO A 251 39.85 32.12 21.34
N ARG A 252 40.28 31.51 22.45
CA ARG A 252 40.63 32.26 23.66
C ARG A 252 41.96 31.81 24.23
N ALA A 253 42.68 32.83 24.69
CA ALA A 253 44.08 32.89 25.12
C ALA A 253 44.43 31.94 26.29
N PRO A 254 45.72 31.70 26.56
CA PRO A 254 46.16 30.69 27.51
C PRO A 254 46.06 31.23 28.94
N SER A 255 45.25 30.58 29.77
CA SER A 255 45.38 30.66 31.22
C SER A 255 45.90 29.32 31.75
N LEU A 256 46.97 29.43 32.52
CA LEU A 256 47.62 28.36 33.23
C LEU A 256 46.68 27.70 34.25
N ILE A 257 46.73 26.36 34.27
CA ILE A 257 46.73 25.45 35.43
C ILE A 257 45.65 25.70 36.50
N ASP A 258 44.64 24.82 36.56
CA ASP A 258 44.22 24.19 37.81
C ASP A 258 43.48 22.86 37.54
N GLU A 259 43.51 21.98 38.55
CA GLU A 259 43.19 20.55 38.57
C GLU A 259 41.87 20.08 37.93
N PRO A 260 41.81 18.83 37.41
CA PRO A 260 40.57 18.21 36.96
C PRO A 260 39.77 17.72 38.17
N VAL A 261 38.72 18.47 38.55
CA VAL A 261 37.63 17.94 39.37
C VAL A 261 36.70 17.20 38.42
N GLU A 262 36.62 15.87 38.55
CA GLU A 262 35.56 15.06 37.93
C GLU A 262 34.20 15.55 38.45
N GLU A 263 33.48 16.33 37.63
CA GLU A 263 32.04 16.54 37.83
C GLU A 263 31.30 15.23 37.53
N PRO A 264 30.45 14.73 38.44
CA PRO A 264 29.61 13.59 38.16
C PRO A 264 28.65 13.98 37.04
N THR A 265 28.82 13.36 35.88
CA THR A 265 27.87 13.45 34.78
C THR A 265 26.57 12.81 35.26
N GLU A 266 25.61 13.65 35.67
CA GLU A 266 24.24 13.24 35.98
C GLU A 266 23.63 12.72 34.67
N GLU A 267 23.51 11.39 34.53
CA GLU A 267 22.79 10.75 33.45
C GLU A 267 21.34 11.25 33.47
N VAL A 268 21.02 12.27 32.67
CA VAL A 268 19.64 12.68 32.42
C VAL A 268 18.96 11.49 31.76
N PRO A 269 17.95 10.87 32.39
CA PRO A 269 17.25 9.74 31.79
C PRO A 269 16.66 10.18 30.45
N GLU A 270 17.11 9.55 29.36
CA GLU A 270 16.54 9.75 28.04
C GLU A 270 15.10 9.24 28.08
N GLU A 271 14.15 10.14 28.31
CA GLU A 271 12.72 9.84 28.28
C GLU A 271 12.38 9.34 26.87
N ALA A 272 12.22 8.03 26.73
CA ALA A 272 11.79 7.42 25.49
C ALA A 272 10.50 8.12 25.01
N PRO A 273 10.36 8.41 23.71
CA PRO A 273 9.16 9.03 23.19
C PRO A 273 7.96 8.19 23.58
N THR A 274 7.13 8.72 24.47
CA THR A 274 5.96 8.01 24.96
C THR A 274 4.93 7.97 23.84
N THR A 275 4.62 6.77 23.36
CA THR A 275 3.53 6.55 22.42
C THR A 275 2.26 7.20 23.00
N PRO A 276 1.56 8.06 22.24
CA PRO A 276 0.32 8.68 22.70
C PRO A 276 -0.66 7.64 23.25
N ALA A 277 -1.26 7.93 24.41
CA ALA A 277 -2.07 6.95 25.14
C ALA A 277 -3.29 6.45 24.33
N TRP A 278 -3.84 7.29 23.45
CA TRP A 278 -4.96 6.91 22.58
C TRP A 278 -4.57 5.85 21.53
N ILE A 279 -3.30 5.80 21.12
CA ILE A 279 -2.79 4.76 20.21
C ILE A 279 -2.76 3.41 20.95
N ALA A 280 -2.29 3.39 22.20
CA ALA A 280 -2.29 2.18 23.01
C ALA A 280 -3.72 1.66 23.26
N ALA A 281 -4.71 2.56 23.40
CA ALA A 281 -6.12 2.16 23.49
C ALA A 281 -6.64 1.53 22.18
N CYS A 282 -6.22 2.03 21.01
CA CYS A 282 -6.51 1.38 19.72
C CYS A 282 -5.92 -0.02 19.62
N ASP A 283 -4.70 -0.24 20.13
CA ASP A 283 -4.05 -1.55 20.11
C ASP A 283 -4.70 -2.58 21.05
N GLN A 284 -5.48 -2.11 22.03
CA GLN A 284 -6.26 -2.91 22.96
C GLN A 284 -7.74 -3.04 22.55
N ASP A 285 -8.09 -2.59 21.34
CA ASP A 285 -9.45 -2.55 20.80
C ASP A 285 -10.46 -1.76 21.67
N ASP A 286 -9.97 -0.86 22.55
CA ASP A 286 -10.82 0.05 23.34
C ASP A 286 -11.06 1.35 22.55
N TYR A 287 -11.88 1.24 21.50
CA TYR A 287 -12.12 2.32 20.55
C TYR A 287 -12.78 3.57 21.18
N LYS A 288 -13.63 3.38 22.20
CA LYS A 288 -14.24 4.50 22.95
C LYS A 288 -13.20 5.27 23.74
N LEU A 289 -12.35 4.55 24.48
CA LEU A 289 -11.29 5.15 25.26
C LEU A 289 -10.28 5.86 24.34
N ALA A 290 -9.98 5.28 23.18
CA ALA A 290 -9.11 5.92 22.18
C ALA A 290 -9.65 7.30 21.77
N VAL A 291 -10.95 7.43 21.46
CA VAL A 291 -11.55 8.73 21.13
C VAL A 291 -11.58 9.68 22.34
N GLU A 292 -11.85 9.18 23.55
CA GLU A 292 -11.79 10.00 24.77
C GLU A 292 -10.40 10.59 25.01
N LEU A 293 -9.36 9.76 24.88
CA LEU A 293 -7.96 10.15 25.04
C LEU A 293 -7.51 11.09 23.92
N LEU A 294 -7.90 10.82 22.66
CA LEU A 294 -7.61 11.68 21.51
C LEU A 294 -8.19 13.09 21.70
N ASN A 295 -9.39 13.21 22.28
CA ASN A 295 -10.01 14.51 22.58
C ASN A 295 -9.29 15.27 23.70
N ARG A 296 -8.45 14.59 24.50
CA ARG A 296 -7.63 15.20 25.56
C ARG A 296 -6.21 15.55 25.09
N GLU A 297 -5.85 15.23 23.85
CA GLU A 297 -4.52 15.54 23.30
C GLU A 297 -4.24 17.05 23.36
N PRO A 298 -3.06 17.49 23.85
CA PRO A 298 -2.73 18.91 23.97
C PRO A 298 -2.80 19.68 22.64
N SER A 299 -2.51 19.01 21.52
CA SER A 299 -2.62 19.59 20.18
C SER A 299 -4.07 19.72 19.67
N GLY A 300 -5.02 19.11 20.37
CA GLY A 300 -6.41 18.96 19.96
C GLY A 300 -6.62 17.78 18.99
N PRO A 301 -7.86 17.26 18.90
CA PRO A 301 -8.18 16.05 18.13
C PRO A 301 -7.97 16.24 16.62
N ALA A 302 -8.28 17.42 16.09
CA ALA A 302 -8.11 17.71 14.66
C ALA A 302 -6.63 17.68 14.22
N ALA A 303 -5.73 18.27 15.03
CA ALA A 303 -4.30 18.26 14.73
C ALA A 303 -3.70 16.86 14.92
N ALA A 304 -4.12 16.13 15.95
CA ALA A 304 -3.71 14.75 16.17
C ALA A 304 -4.14 13.87 14.98
N LEU A 305 -5.41 13.94 14.56
CA LEU A 305 -5.93 13.24 13.38
C LEU A 305 -5.20 13.62 12.09
N ALA A 306 -4.90 14.89 11.87
CA ALA A 306 -4.19 15.36 10.67
C ALA A 306 -2.81 14.67 10.52
N ASN A 307 -2.13 14.43 11.65
CA ASN A 307 -0.79 13.81 11.69
C ASN A 307 -0.80 12.28 11.59
N ILE A 308 -1.97 11.62 11.65
CA ILE A 308 -2.06 10.17 11.50
C ILE A 308 -1.78 9.79 10.05
N THR A 309 -0.70 9.02 9.85
CA THR A 309 -0.29 8.46 8.55
C THR A 309 -0.61 6.97 8.41
N ASN A 310 -1.08 6.33 9.49
CA ASN A 310 -1.44 4.92 9.49
C ASN A 310 -2.97 4.76 9.31
N PRO A 311 -3.45 4.15 8.21
CA PRO A 311 -4.88 4.00 7.96
C PRO A 311 -5.59 3.13 9.02
N ARG A 312 -4.88 2.18 9.67
CA ARG A 312 -5.42 1.38 10.78
C ARG A 312 -5.87 2.26 11.95
N LEU A 313 -5.06 3.25 12.31
CA LEU A 313 -5.37 4.17 13.42
C LEU A 313 -6.54 5.09 13.06
N LEU A 314 -6.62 5.54 11.79
CA LEU A 314 -7.79 6.29 11.32
C LEU A 314 -9.07 5.44 11.41
N THR A 315 -9.03 4.17 10.99
CA THR A 315 -10.17 3.27 11.12
C THR A 315 -10.55 2.99 12.58
N CYS A 316 -9.57 2.80 13.48
CA CYS A 316 -9.82 2.67 14.93
C CYS A 316 -10.61 3.87 15.48
N VAL A 317 -10.12 5.09 15.20
CA VAL A 317 -10.75 6.32 15.70
C VAL A 317 -12.15 6.49 15.08
N ALA A 318 -12.32 6.16 13.80
CA ALA A 318 -13.65 6.17 13.17
C ALA A 318 -14.63 5.21 13.87
N THR A 319 -14.20 3.98 14.20
CA THR A 319 -15.00 3.02 14.97
C THR A 319 -15.41 3.59 16.31
N GLY A 320 -14.47 4.20 17.04
CA GLY A 320 -14.78 4.86 18.32
C GLY A 320 -15.82 5.97 18.20
N HIS A 321 -15.77 6.77 17.12
CA HIS A 321 -16.80 7.77 16.85
C HIS A 321 -18.17 7.14 16.52
N GLN A 322 -18.21 6.04 15.77
CA GLN A 322 -19.46 5.30 15.53
C GLN A 322 -20.08 4.81 16.83
N GLU A 323 -19.27 4.23 17.73
CA GLU A 323 -19.74 3.76 19.03
C GLU A 323 -20.22 4.89 19.94
N ASN A 324 -19.60 6.07 19.84
CA ASN A 324 -20.03 7.30 20.52
C ASN A 324 -21.22 8.00 19.83
N LYS A 325 -21.81 7.36 18.81
CA LYS A 325 -22.94 7.88 18.01
C LYS A 325 -22.62 9.18 17.24
N ASP A 326 -21.34 9.47 17.03
CA ASP A 326 -20.86 10.57 16.20
C ASP A 326 -20.61 10.10 14.75
N SER A 327 -21.72 9.79 14.06
CA SER A 327 -21.68 9.32 12.66
C SER A 327 -21.02 10.33 11.72
N SER A 328 -21.08 11.63 12.03
CA SER A 328 -20.52 12.67 11.16
C SER A 328 -18.98 12.61 11.14
N ALA A 329 -18.36 12.58 12.31
CA ALA A 329 -16.90 12.47 12.42
C ALA A 329 -16.39 11.13 11.85
N ALA A 330 -17.09 10.03 12.14
CA ALA A 330 -16.76 8.72 11.59
C ALA A 330 -16.77 8.73 10.04
N LYS A 331 -17.80 9.31 9.42
CA LYS A 331 -17.88 9.41 7.95
C LYS A 331 -16.74 10.23 7.35
N GLU A 332 -16.35 11.33 7.99
CA GLU A 332 -15.26 12.17 7.50
C GLU A 332 -13.91 11.44 7.55
N ILE A 333 -13.63 10.76 8.67
CA ILE A 333 -12.40 9.99 8.85
C ILE A 333 -12.35 8.82 7.86
N LEU A 334 -13.44 8.05 7.71
CA LEU A 334 -13.49 6.94 6.76
C LEU A 334 -13.34 7.42 5.31
N ALA A 335 -13.96 8.55 4.95
CA ALA A 335 -13.82 9.12 3.61
C ALA A 335 -12.36 9.52 3.32
N ARG A 336 -11.64 10.02 4.33
CA ARG A 336 -10.20 10.27 4.25
C ARG A 336 -9.42 8.98 4.04
N VAL A 337 -9.73 7.89 4.77
CA VAL A 337 -9.06 6.59 4.59
C VAL A 337 -9.20 6.11 3.13
N VAL A 338 -10.42 6.16 2.60
CA VAL A 338 -10.71 5.77 1.22
C VAL A 338 -9.95 6.62 0.20
N THR A 339 -9.85 7.93 0.43
CA THR A 339 -9.25 8.88 -0.53
C THR A 339 -7.73 8.87 -0.49
N ASP A 340 -7.15 8.93 0.71
CA ASP A 340 -5.71 9.07 0.92
C ASP A 340 -4.97 7.72 0.81
N TYR A 341 -5.68 6.60 1.05
CA TYR A 341 -5.08 5.26 1.14
C TYR A 341 -5.74 4.25 0.19
N ALA A 342 -6.18 4.68 -0.99
CA ALA A 342 -6.86 3.82 -1.97
C ALA A 342 -6.10 2.52 -2.35
N GLY A 343 -4.78 2.47 -2.16
CA GLY A 343 -3.97 1.27 -2.38
C GLY A 343 -3.88 0.30 -1.18
N ASP A 344 -4.44 0.67 -0.03
CA ASP A 344 -4.37 -0.09 1.23
C ASP A 344 -5.62 -0.98 1.42
N ASN A 345 -5.49 -2.08 2.16
CA ASN A 345 -6.60 -2.97 2.49
C ASN A 345 -7.65 -2.26 3.39
N TYR A 346 -7.22 -1.29 4.19
CA TYR A 346 -8.11 -0.48 5.02
C TYR A 346 -9.02 0.44 4.19
N ALA A 347 -8.68 0.78 2.95
CA ALA A 347 -9.58 1.57 2.09
C ALA A 347 -10.83 0.78 1.68
N SER A 348 -10.70 -0.51 1.33
CA SER A 348 -11.86 -1.36 1.06
C SER A 348 -12.73 -1.52 2.32
N LEU A 349 -12.13 -1.73 3.49
CA LEU A 349 -12.88 -1.77 4.75
C LEU A 349 -13.63 -0.46 5.03
N ALA A 350 -12.96 0.68 4.88
CA ALA A 350 -13.56 1.99 5.10
C ALA A 350 -14.68 2.31 4.09
N ALA A 351 -14.52 1.92 2.83
CA ALA A 351 -15.57 2.07 1.81
C ALA A 351 -16.81 1.22 2.14
N ARG A 352 -16.60 0.00 2.64
CA ARG A 352 -17.68 -0.87 3.13
C ARG A 352 -18.41 -0.28 4.33
N ASP A 353 -17.70 0.34 5.27
CA ASP A 353 -18.31 1.00 6.41
C ASP A 353 -19.12 2.23 6.01
N LEU A 354 -18.60 3.05 5.10
CA LEU A 354 -19.33 4.19 4.53
C LEU A 354 -20.59 3.74 3.80
N GLU A 355 -20.51 2.67 3.02
CA GLU A 355 -21.65 2.05 2.36
C GLU A 355 -22.74 1.68 3.39
N ARG A 356 -22.39 0.94 4.44
CA ARG A 356 -23.31 0.54 5.52
C ARG A 356 -23.91 1.74 6.25
N ILE A 357 -23.11 2.76 6.57
CA ILE A 357 -23.59 3.99 7.22
C ILE A 357 -24.60 4.70 6.32
N PHE A 358 -24.28 4.98 5.06
CA PHE A 358 -25.19 5.68 4.15
C PHE A 358 -26.46 4.88 3.84
N ARG A 359 -26.36 3.54 3.79
CA ARG A 359 -27.52 2.66 3.64
C ARG A 359 -28.47 2.77 4.83
N ARG A 360 -27.95 2.73 6.07
CA ARG A 360 -28.74 2.91 7.31
C ARG A 360 -29.39 4.29 7.39
N GLU A 361 -28.73 5.33 6.90
CA GLU A 361 -29.26 6.69 6.80
C GLU A 361 -30.29 6.89 5.67
N GLY A 362 -30.53 5.86 4.83
CA GLY A 362 -31.45 5.95 3.69
C GLY A 362 -30.87 6.68 2.47
N ASN A 363 -29.59 7.06 2.49
CA ASN A 363 -28.90 7.71 1.38
C ASN A 363 -28.42 6.67 0.36
N LYS A 364 -29.37 6.10 -0.38
CA LYS A 364 -29.12 5.04 -1.37
C LYS A 364 -28.09 5.43 -2.43
N LYS A 365 -28.06 6.70 -2.85
CA LYS A 365 -27.13 7.20 -3.86
C LYS A 365 -25.68 7.11 -3.37
N ARG A 366 -25.39 7.61 -2.16
CA ARG A 366 -24.03 7.52 -1.60
C ARG A 366 -23.64 6.09 -1.26
N ALA A 367 -24.57 5.30 -0.72
CA ALA A 367 -24.31 3.88 -0.48
C ALA A 367 -23.89 3.18 -1.78
N GLN A 368 -24.64 3.37 -2.88
CA GLN A 368 -24.28 2.81 -4.18
C GLN A 368 -22.91 3.31 -4.69
N GLN A 369 -22.57 4.60 -4.50
CA GLN A 369 -21.26 5.13 -4.89
C GLN A 369 -20.11 4.40 -4.18
N TYR A 370 -20.23 4.16 -2.87
CA TYR A 370 -19.20 3.41 -2.14
C TYR A 370 -19.21 1.91 -2.47
N ALA A 371 -20.37 1.34 -2.81
CA ALA A 371 -20.45 -0.03 -3.31
C ALA A 371 -19.74 -0.20 -4.67
N GLU A 372 -19.88 0.77 -5.58
CA GLU A 372 -19.14 0.79 -6.85
C GLU A 372 -17.64 1.00 -6.63
N LEU A 373 -17.27 1.86 -5.67
CA LEU A 373 -15.88 2.10 -5.32
C LEU A 373 -15.20 0.85 -4.73
N LEU A 374 -15.90 0.06 -3.92
CA LEU A 374 -15.41 -1.23 -3.43
C LEU A 374 -14.97 -2.13 -4.57
N LEU A 375 -15.78 -2.25 -5.63
CA LEU A 375 -15.43 -3.08 -6.79
C LEU A 375 -14.11 -2.63 -7.44
N LEU A 376 -13.85 -1.31 -7.48
CA LEU A 376 -12.62 -0.75 -8.03
C LEU A 376 -11.42 -0.95 -7.11
N LEU A 377 -11.61 -0.85 -5.79
CA LEU A 377 -10.55 -1.06 -4.81
C LEU A 377 -10.15 -2.54 -4.71
N ASP A 378 -11.07 -3.44 -5.03
CA ASP A 378 -10.90 -4.90 -4.92
C ASP A 378 -10.40 -5.55 -6.23
N GLU A 379 -10.36 -4.82 -7.36
CA GLU A 379 -9.83 -5.33 -8.63
C GLU A 379 -8.35 -5.76 -8.50
N GLY A 380 -8.13 -7.07 -8.37
CA GLY A 380 -6.80 -7.69 -8.32
C GLY A 380 -6.29 -8.03 -6.91
N LYS A 381 -7.02 -7.66 -5.85
CA LYS A 381 -6.75 -8.14 -4.50
C LYS A 381 -7.72 -9.27 -4.17
N VAL A 382 -7.20 -10.45 -3.88
CA VAL A 382 -7.97 -11.47 -3.15
C VAL A 382 -8.17 -10.88 -1.76
N LEU A 383 -9.25 -10.12 -1.57
CA LEU A 383 -9.67 -9.80 -0.22
C LEU A 383 -9.87 -11.12 0.54
N PRO A 384 -9.56 -11.18 1.84
CA PRO A 384 -10.14 -12.22 2.67
C PRO A 384 -11.65 -12.23 2.42
N GLU A 385 -12.20 -13.41 2.10
CA GLU A 385 -13.63 -13.61 1.80
C GLU A 385 -14.43 -12.78 2.78
N SER A 386 -15.27 -11.85 2.30
CA SER A 386 -15.91 -10.92 3.22
C SER A 386 -16.67 -11.68 4.30
N GLU A 387 -16.68 -11.16 5.53
CA GLU A 387 -17.37 -11.80 6.67
C GLU A 387 -18.78 -12.29 6.29
N ASP A 388 -19.53 -11.45 5.56
CA ASP A 388 -20.86 -11.75 5.02
C ASP A 388 -20.87 -12.95 4.06
N GLU A 389 -19.87 -13.06 3.19
CA GLU A 389 -19.73 -14.20 2.26
C GLU A 389 -19.38 -15.47 3.00
N LEU A 390 -18.40 -15.42 3.91
CA LEU A 390 -18.00 -16.58 4.70
C LEU A 390 -19.17 -17.06 5.58
N CYS A 391 -19.94 -16.13 6.17
CA CYS A 391 -21.14 -16.47 6.92
C CYS A 391 -22.27 -17.05 6.07
N LYS A 392 -22.50 -16.53 4.86
CA LYS A 392 -23.46 -17.12 3.92
C LYS A 392 -23.02 -18.52 3.50
N GLN A 393 -21.72 -18.72 3.29
CA GLN A 393 -21.16 -20.02 2.94
C GLN A 393 -21.35 -21.02 4.07
N ILE A 394 -20.99 -20.67 5.31
CA ILE A 394 -21.22 -21.51 6.50
C ILE A 394 -22.70 -21.87 6.65
N GLN A 395 -23.60 -20.89 6.49
CA GLN A 395 -25.05 -21.13 6.53
C GLN A 395 -25.53 -22.05 5.42
N SER A 396 -24.97 -21.91 4.20
CA SER A 396 -25.33 -22.76 3.07
C SER A 396 -24.87 -24.21 3.26
N GLU A 397 -23.65 -24.42 3.78
CA GLU A 397 -23.12 -25.76 4.09
C GLU A 397 -23.90 -26.40 5.24
N ALA A 398 -24.29 -25.61 6.25
CA ALA A 398 -25.16 -26.08 7.32
C ALA A 398 -26.54 -26.50 6.80
N ALA A 399 -27.10 -25.74 5.87
CA ALA A 399 -28.38 -26.09 5.22
C ALA A 399 -28.27 -27.34 4.34
N ALA A 400 -27.10 -27.60 3.75
CA ALA A 400 -26.81 -28.81 2.99
C ALA A 400 -26.54 -30.05 3.86
N GLY A 401 -26.38 -29.88 5.18
CA GLY A 401 -26.04 -30.97 6.10
C GLY A 401 -24.56 -31.35 6.09
N ASN A 402 -23.68 -30.52 5.51
CA ASN A 402 -22.25 -30.77 5.42
C ASN A 402 -21.55 -30.37 6.72
N ALA A 403 -21.73 -31.15 7.78
CA ALA A 403 -21.21 -30.86 9.12
C ALA A 403 -19.68 -30.61 9.14
N GLU A 404 -18.93 -31.30 8.30
CA GLU A 404 -17.48 -31.09 8.17
C GLU A 404 -17.11 -29.70 7.66
N ALA A 405 -17.72 -29.28 6.55
CA ALA A 405 -17.48 -27.97 5.97
C ALA A 405 -17.88 -26.84 6.93
N VAL A 406 -18.98 -27.01 7.68
CA VAL A 406 -19.44 -26.04 8.70
C VAL A 406 -18.40 -25.85 9.80
N VAL A 407 -17.80 -26.93 10.31
CA VAL A 407 -16.77 -26.83 11.35
C VAL A 407 -15.51 -26.16 10.79
N THR A 408 -15.02 -26.61 9.63
CA THR A 408 -13.78 -26.05 9.04
C THR A 408 -13.93 -24.57 8.67
N LEU A 409 -15.02 -24.18 8.00
CA LEU A 409 -15.29 -22.79 7.66
C LEU A 409 -15.60 -21.96 8.91
N GLY A 410 -16.25 -22.55 9.91
CA GLY A 410 -16.53 -21.91 11.18
C GLY A 410 -15.27 -21.61 12.00
N GLU A 411 -14.29 -22.51 12.02
CA GLU A 411 -12.97 -22.26 12.63
C GLU A 411 -12.22 -21.14 11.91
N LYS A 412 -12.22 -21.18 10.57
CA LYS A 412 -11.68 -20.08 9.75
C LYS A 412 -12.33 -18.76 10.12
N TYR A 413 -13.67 -18.73 10.21
CA TYR A 413 -14.42 -17.54 10.60
C TYR A 413 -14.03 -17.04 12.00
N ARG A 414 -13.92 -17.92 13.01
CA ARG A 414 -13.49 -17.51 14.36
C ARG A 414 -12.09 -16.92 14.38
N SER A 415 -11.20 -17.39 13.49
CA SER A 415 -9.83 -16.88 13.39
C SER A 415 -9.73 -15.55 12.64
N GLU A 416 -10.53 -15.35 11.59
CA GLU A 416 -10.49 -14.16 10.73
C GLU A 416 -11.41 -13.04 11.23
N TYR A 417 -12.49 -13.38 11.93
CA TYR A 417 -13.57 -12.48 12.36
C TYR A 417 -13.99 -12.72 13.83
N PRO A 418 -13.08 -12.51 14.81
CA PRO A 418 -13.37 -12.79 16.23
C PRO A 418 -14.53 -11.96 16.80
N ASP A 419 -14.81 -10.79 16.22
CA ASP A 419 -15.90 -9.89 16.61
C ASP A 419 -16.94 -9.69 15.49
N GLY A 420 -17.00 -10.61 14.53
CA GLY A 420 -17.93 -10.49 13.41
C GLY A 420 -19.41 -10.56 13.86
N GLU A 421 -20.27 -9.80 13.17
CA GLU A 421 -21.71 -9.71 13.38
C GLU A 421 -22.41 -11.08 13.39
N CYS A 422 -21.89 -12.05 12.63
CA CYS A 422 -22.48 -13.40 12.55
C CYS A 422 -21.81 -14.44 13.47
N ARG A 423 -20.93 -14.03 14.40
CA ARG A 423 -20.23 -14.93 15.34
C ARG A 423 -21.16 -15.84 16.11
N GLU A 424 -22.18 -15.29 16.78
CA GLU A 424 -23.10 -16.08 17.60
C GLU A 424 -23.86 -17.13 16.76
N ASN A 425 -24.22 -16.78 15.53
CA ASN A 425 -24.87 -17.71 14.61
C ASN A 425 -23.89 -18.81 14.13
N VAL A 426 -22.66 -18.45 13.79
CA VAL A 426 -21.61 -19.40 13.37
C VAL A 426 -21.27 -20.36 14.49
N GLU A 427 -21.06 -19.89 15.72
CA GLU A 427 -20.76 -20.76 16.87
C GLU A 427 -21.90 -21.74 17.16
N ARG A 428 -23.15 -21.29 17.01
CA ARG A 428 -24.33 -22.16 17.11
C ARG A 428 -24.34 -23.23 16.01
N LEU A 429 -23.98 -22.89 14.78
CA LEU A 429 -23.91 -23.83 13.66
C LEU A 429 -22.78 -24.85 13.84
N ILE A 430 -21.60 -24.42 14.29
CA ILE A 430 -20.47 -25.29 14.64
C ILE A 430 -20.90 -26.30 15.70
N SER A 431 -21.52 -25.84 16.79
CA SER A 431 -21.97 -26.72 17.88
C SER A 431 -22.97 -27.78 17.40
N VAL A 432 -23.89 -27.41 16.49
CA VAL A 432 -24.84 -28.37 15.88
C VAL A 432 -24.11 -29.36 14.97
N ALA A 433 -23.17 -28.89 14.15
CA ALA A 433 -22.39 -29.73 13.25
C ALA A 433 -21.50 -30.74 13.99
N GLU A 434 -20.88 -30.32 15.10
CA GLU A 434 -20.11 -31.21 15.98
C GLU A 434 -21.00 -32.28 16.61
N ALA A 435 -22.18 -31.91 17.10
CA ALA A 435 -23.15 -32.87 17.64
C ALA A 435 -23.65 -33.88 16.60
N GLN A 436 -23.77 -33.45 15.33
CA GLN A 436 -24.11 -34.34 14.21
C GLN A 436 -22.95 -35.30 13.88
N ARG A 437 -21.71 -34.81 13.83
CA ARG A 437 -20.51 -35.64 13.64
C ARG A 437 -20.39 -36.71 14.72
N ALA A 438 -20.67 -36.38 15.98
CA ALA A 438 -20.62 -37.33 17.09
C ALA A 438 -21.71 -38.42 17.02
N GLN A 439 -22.81 -38.17 16.31
CA GLN A 439 -23.91 -39.12 16.11
C GLN A 439 -23.79 -39.93 14.81
N ALA A 440 -22.93 -39.50 13.89
CA ALA A 440 -22.65 -40.27 12.69
C ALA A 440 -22.06 -41.63 13.12
N PRO A 441 -22.61 -42.75 12.64
CA PRO A 441 -21.97 -44.04 12.87
C PRO A 441 -20.53 -43.94 12.37
N PRO A 442 -19.55 -44.55 13.07
CA PRO A 442 -18.18 -44.57 12.60
C PRO A 442 -18.21 -45.04 11.15
N ALA A 443 -17.69 -44.22 10.24
CA ALA A 443 -17.60 -44.59 8.83
C ALA A 443 -16.95 -45.98 8.82
N ASP A 444 -17.65 -46.97 8.26
CA ASP A 444 -17.15 -48.34 8.17
C ASP A 444 -15.72 -48.22 7.64
N GLU A 445 -14.74 -48.54 8.50
CA GLU A 445 -13.34 -48.50 8.13
C GLU A 445 -13.25 -49.33 6.86
N PRO A 446 -12.77 -48.78 5.73
CA PRO A 446 -12.69 -49.52 4.50
C PRO A 446 -11.90 -50.78 4.82
N ASP A 447 -12.56 -51.93 4.70
CA ASP A 447 -12.01 -53.22 5.08
C ASP A 447 -10.65 -53.34 4.38
N PRO A 448 -9.52 -53.35 5.11
CA PRO A 448 -8.21 -53.44 4.51
C PRO A 448 -8.01 -54.79 3.79
N TYR A 449 -8.96 -55.71 3.94
CA TYR A 449 -9.06 -57.00 3.25
C TYR A 449 -10.19 -57.07 2.23
N ALA A 450 -10.76 -55.94 1.79
CA ALA A 450 -11.41 -55.88 0.49
C ALA A 450 -10.31 -56.06 -0.57
N GLU A 451 -9.82 -57.29 -0.67
CA GLU A 451 -8.99 -57.82 -1.74
C GLU A 451 -9.57 -57.28 -3.04
N THR A 452 -8.71 -56.60 -3.78
CA THR A 452 -8.80 -56.52 -5.23
C THR A 452 -9.00 -57.94 -5.72
N GLY A 453 -10.26 -58.36 -5.84
CA GLY A 453 -10.63 -59.51 -6.62
C GLY A 453 -10.15 -59.19 -8.02
N ASP A 454 -9.00 -59.74 -8.35
CA ASP A 454 -8.49 -59.87 -9.70
C ASP A 454 -9.59 -60.54 -10.52
N ASP A 455 -10.43 -59.72 -11.15
CA ASP A 455 -11.38 -60.14 -12.17
C ASP A 455 -10.58 -60.35 -13.47
N GLU A 456 -9.64 -61.29 -13.41
CA GLU A 456 -9.22 -62.08 -14.55
C GLU A 456 -10.37 -63.04 -14.85
N THR A 457 -11.21 -62.72 -15.83
CA THR A 457 -11.59 -63.62 -16.94
C THR A 457 -12.75 -63.03 -17.74
N GLY A 458 -12.53 -62.78 -19.04
CA GLY A 458 -13.65 -62.48 -19.92
C GLY A 458 -13.31 -61.99 -21.32
N ASP A 459 -12.35 -62.61 -22.00
CA ASP A 459 -12.34 -62.62 -23.46
C ASP A 459 -13.66 -63.24 -23.99
N ALA A 460 -14.47 -62.42 -24.64
CA ALA A 460 -15.44 -62.77 -25.69
C ALA A 460 -15.82 -61.42 -26.35
N ASP A 461 -15.24 -61.06 -27.49
CA ASP A 461 -15.58 -61.52 -28.85
C ASP A 461 -17.06 -61.33 -29.22
N ASP A 462 -17.27 -60.98 -30.50
CA ASP A 462 -18.52 -60.60 -31.19
C ASP A 462 -19.05 -59.17 -30.87
N GLY A 463 -19.25 -58.26 -31.82
CA GLY A 463 -19.58 -58.43 -33.24
C GLY A 463 -20.93 -57.74 -33.52
N ALA A 464 -21.02 -57.02 -34.63
CA ALA A 464 -22.21 -56.39 -35.24
C ALA A 464 -22.75 -55.13 -34.51
N ALA A 465 -22.84 -53.93 -35.09
CA ALA A 465 -23.38 -53.52 -36.39
C ALA A 465 -24.89 -53.78 -36.54
N GLU A 466 -25.75 -52.93 -35.96
CA GLU A 466 -27.10 -52.56 -36.43
C GLU A 466 -27.33 -51.11 -35.92
N ASP A 467 -27.52 -50.08 -36.75
CA ASP A 467 -28.59 -49.83 -37.73
C ASP A 467 -30.00 -49.87 -37.13
N GLU A 468 -30.54 -48.69 -36.80
CA GLU A 468 -31.96 -48.27 -36.94
C GLU A 468 -32.13 -46.96 -36.13
N SER A 469 -32.28 -45.81 -36.78
CA SER A 469 -33.55 -45.32 -37.34
C SER A 469 -34.65 -45.19 -36.28
N ARG A 470 -34.95 -43.95 -35.87
CA ARG A 470 -36.26 -43.41 -35.42
C ARG A 470 -36.03 -42.14 -34.59
N ASP A 471 -36.81 -41.09 -34.66
CA ASP A 471 -37.79 -40.59 -35.62
C ASP A 471 -38.03 -39.15 -35.16
N THR A 472 -38.16 -38.22 -36.10
CA THR A 472 -38.79 -36.91 -35.86
C THR A 472 -40.30 -37.14 -35.68
N PRO A 473 -41.02 -36.35 -34.86
CA PRO A 473 -41.65 -35.11 -35.37
C PRO A 473 -41.79 -34.03 -34.24
N ASP A 474 -42.12 -32.76 -34.44
CA ASP A 474 -42.55 -31.86 -35.52
C ASP A 474 -42.21 -30.43 -35.02
#